data_AF-A0A7Y2Y3E5-F1
#
_entry.id   AF-A0A7Y2Y3E5-F1
#
_cell.length_a   1.000
_cell.length_b   1.000
_cell.length_c   1.000
_cell.angle_alpha   90.00
_cell.angle_beta   90.00
_cell.angle_gamma   90.00
#
_symmetry.space_group_name_H-M   'P 1'
#
loop_
_entity.id
_entity.type
_entity.pdbx_description
1 polymer ?
#
loop_
_entity_poly.entity_id
_entity_poly.type
_entity_poly.pdbx_seq_one_letter_code
_entity_poly.pdbx_strand_id
1 'polypeptide(L)'
;ARQKAEDVLEEALKQDAVFAQLARDNSDGPSGPRGGDLGFFQEGVMTPKFNDFAFGNPVGHIGLVETEFGFHIVKVDEKRDLVQLATLTRDIQPSDETINALFTDATKFEMTAVDSDKSLSEVAQENDYVVRPVNRLNAMDENLPGLGAQRRIVQWAFSEDTELGDIRRFDVNNGYAVVQLTATYKKGLMDVEDASVTVLPILRKKKKAEKIKAENAGKSMSEIAAAYATTVSNATALTVKSPTIPGAGREPLIVGTAFSMEVGKTSSLISGESGVFMFEVTNKEEAPALDNYVTYANNLQASNAARVTNSLVEALKEKADIEDNRSVFY
;
A
#
# COMPACT_ATOMS: atom_id res chain seq x y z
N ALA A 1 50.13 -37.50 29.34
CA ALA A 1 49.05 -37.19 28.38
C ALA A 1 48.53 -38.45 27.72
N ARG A 2 49.35 -39.21 26.97
CA ARG A 2 48.94 -40.46 26.31
C ARG A 2 48.30 -41.50 27.25
N GLN A 3 48.98 -41.85 28.36
CA GLN A 3 48.45 -42.80 29.34
C GLN A 3 47.05 -42.41 29.83
N LYS A 4 46.85 -41.14 30.20
CA LYS A 4 45.54 -40.63 30.64
C LYS A 4 44.45 -40.78 29.57
N ALA A 5 44.79 -40.57 28.29
CA ALA A 5 43.84 -40.73 27.20
C ALA A 5 43.53 -42.21 26.91
N GLU A 6 44.50 -43.11 27.10
CA GLU A 6 44.29 -44.56 27.02
C GLU A 6 43.40 -45.05 28.17
N ASP A 7 43.63 -44.57 29.40
CA ASP A 7 42.80 -44.93 30.57
C ASP A 7 41.33 -44.48 30.40
N VAL A 8 41.10 -43.26 29.90
CA VAL A 8 39.74 -42.74 29.65
C VAL A 8 39.08 -43.44 28.45
N LEU A 9 39.86 -43.89 27.45
CA LEU A 9 39.34 -44.71 26.34
C LEU A 9 38.86 -46.07 26.85
N GLU A 10 39.64 -46.73 27.70
CA GLU A 10 39.24 -48.01 28.30
C GLU A 10 37.94 -47.87 29.10
N GLU A 11 37.77 -46.75 29.80
CA GLU A 11 36.52 -46.46 30.49
C GLU A 11 35.36 -46.21 29.52
N ALA A 12 35.59 -45.45 28.44
CA ALA A 12 34.59 -45.15 27.42
C ALA A 12 34.09 -46.38 26.64
N LEU A 13 34.88 -47.46 26.61
CA LEU A 13 34.54 -48.72 25.94
C LEU A 13 33.74 -49.70 26.81
N LYS A 14 33.51 -49.40 28.10
CA LYS A 14 32.68 -50.23 28.98
C LYS A 14 31.20 -50.13 28.60
N GLN A 15 30.44 -51.22 28.77
CA GLN A 15 29.03 -51.28 28.37
C GLN A 15 28.13 -50.23 29.06
N ASP A 16 28.42 -49.89 30.32
CA ASP A 16 27.65 -48.91 31.10
C ASP A 16 28.25 -47.50 31.06
N ALA A 17 29.23 -47.25 30.18
CA ALA A 17 29.91 -45.95 30.12
C ALA A 17 29.01 -44.87 29.52
N VAL A 18 28.86 -43.76 30.24
CA VAL A 18 28.18 -42.57 29.75
C VAL A 18 29.22 -41.63 29.15
N PHE A 19 29.42 -41.70 27.83
CA PHE A 19 30.44 -40.90 27.11
C PHE A 19 30.35 -39.40 27.41
N ALA A 20 29.13 -38.86 27.49
CA ALA A 20 28.91 -37.46 27.84
C ALA A 20 29.38 -37.08 29.25
N GLN A 21 29.34 -38.02 30.20
CA GLN A 21 29.85 -37.80 31.55
C GLN A 21 31.39 -37.82 31.55
N LEU A 22 32.00 -38.81 30.90
CA LEU A 22 33.45 -38.87 30.73
C LEU A 22 34.01 -37.62 30.05
N ALA A 23 33.30 -37.09 29.05
CA ALA A 23 33.66 -35.85 28.39
C ALA A 23 33.55 -34.63 29.31
N ARG A 24 32.54 -34.54 30.19
CA ARG A 24 32.45 -33.44 31.18
C ARG A 24 33.57 -33.48 32.20
N ASP A 25 33.95 -34.67 32.62
CA ASP A 25 34.91 -34.87 33.72
C ASP A 25 36.37 -34.80 33.23
N ASN A 26 36.63 -35.12 31.96
CA ASN A 26 38.00 -35.29 31.45
C ASN A 26 38.37 -34.47 30.21
N SER A 27 37.42 -33.84 29.52
CA SER A 27 37.72 -33.10 28.29
C SER A 27 38.29 -31.71 28.56
N ASP A 28 39.47 -31.45 28.01
CA ASP A 28 40.08 -30.11 27.99
C ASP A 28 39.57 -29.24 26.81
N GLY A 29 38.65 -29.78 26.00
CA GLY A 29 38.07 -29.10 24.83
C GLY A 29 36.83 -28.25 25.13
N PRO A 30 36.49 -27.29 24.25
CA PRO A 30 35.37 -26.37 24.47
C PRO A 30 33.99 -27.04 24.46
N SER A 31 33.86 -28.26 23.93
CA SER A 31 32.62 -29.06 24.01
C SER A 31 32.49 -29.86 25.31
N GLY A 32 33.53 -29.92 26.17
CA GLY A 32 33.54 -30.68 27.42
C GLY A 32 32.30 -30.45 28.30
N PRO A 33 31.94 -29.19 28.65
CA PRO A 33 30.74 -28.90 29.43
C PRO A 33 29.42 -29.39 28.80
N ARG A 34 29.37 -29.50 27.47
CA ARG A 34 28.24 -30.03 26.70
C ARG A 34 28.30 -31.55 26.49
N GLY A 35 29.13 -32.25 27.26
CA GLY A 35 29.31 -33.69 27.13
C GLY A 35 30.06 -34.10 25.87
N GLY A 36 30.90 -33.22 25.32
CA GLY A 36 31.73 -33.50 24.16
C GLY A 36 31.03 -33.36 22.81
N ASP A 37 29.73 -33.01 22.78
CA ASP A 37 28.96 -32.89 21.54
C ASP A 37 29.44 -31.73 20.64
N LEU A 38 29.73 -32.08 19.38
CA LEU A 38 30.18 -31.16 18.33
C LEU A 38 29.06 -30.81 17.33
N GLY A 39 27.89 -31.44 17.44
CA GLY A 39 26.82 -31.36 16.45
C GLY A 39 27.20 -31.98 15.11
N PHE A 40 26.36 -31.77 14.10
CA PHE A 40 26.67 -32.18 12.73
C PHE A 40 27.68 -31.24 12.10
N PHE A 41 28.74 -31.81 11.52
CA PHE A 41 29.71 -31.11 10.71
C PHE A 41 29.91 -31.83 9.39
N GLN A 42 30.35 -31.09 8.37
CA GLN A 42 30.65 -31.63 7.05
C GLN A 42 32.10 -32.12 6.99
N GLU A 43 32.36 -33.03 6.05
CA GLU A 43 33.71 -33.53 5.78
C GLU A 43 34.66 -32.38 5.42
N GLY A 44 35.83 -32.34 6.05
CA GLY A 44 36.85 -31.31 5.87
C GLY A 44 36.77 -30.12 6.83
N VAL A 45 35.77 -30.06 7.72
CA VAL A 45 35.65 -28.99 8.73
C VAL A 45 36.58 -29.21 9.93
N MET A 46 36.90 -30.46 10.25
CA MET A 46 37.77 -30.83 11.38
C MET A 46 39.22 -31.06 10.91
N THR A 47 40.16 -31.12 11.86
CA THR A 47 41.56 -31.47 11.54
C THR A 47 41.64 -32.81 10.80
N PRO A 48 42.59 -32.99 9.85
CA PRO A 48 42.60 -34.15 8.94
C PRO A 48 42.43 -35.49 9.65
N LYS A 49 43.22 -35.75 10.70
CA LYS A 49 43.17 -37.02 11.44
C LYS A 49 41.84 -37.24 12.18
N PHE A 50 41.23 -36.18 12.70
CA PHE A 50 39.91 -36.27 13.34
C PHE A 50 38.81 -36.50 12.30
N ASN A 51 38.89 -35.79 11.18
CA ASN A 51 37.97 -35.91 10.07
C ASN A 51 37.98 -37.34 9.50
N ASP A 52 39.17 -37.88 9.20
CA ASP A 52 39.35 -39.24 8.70
C ASP A 52 38.76 -40.28 9.66
N PHE A 53 38.94 -40.09 10.97
CA PHE A 53 38.34 -40.96 11.97
C PHE A 53 36.80 -40.89 11.98
N ALA A 54 36.23 -39.67 11.99
CA ALA A 54 34.79 -39.47 12.07
C ALA A 54 34.05 -39.98 10.83
N PHE A 55 34.60 -39.76 9.64
CA PHE A 55 33.98 -40.17 8.37
C PHE A 55 34.37 -41.60 7.97
N GLY A 56 35.53 -42.10 8.37
CA GLY A 56 36.02 -43.45 8.05
C GLY A 56 35.44 -44.59 8.91
N ASN A 57 34.90 -44.28 10.11
CA ASN A 57 34.38 -45.30 11.03
C ASN A 57 32.85 -45.35 11.07
N PRO A 58 32.23 -46.51 11.39
CA PRO A 58 30.78 -46.63 11.50
C PRO A 58 30.22 -45.88 12.71
N VAL A 59 28.91 -45.61 12.69
CA VAL A 59 28.18 -45.07 13.84
C VAL A 59 28.32 -46.01 15.04
N GLY A 60 28.57 -45.43 16.22
CA GLY A 60 28.84 -46.12 17.48
C GLY A 60 30.31 -46.41 17.74
N HIS A 61 31.21 -46.21 16.77
CA HIS A 61 32.64 -46.47 16.97
C HIS A 61 33.27 -45.41 17.89
N ILE A 62 34.07 -45.87 18.86
CA ILE A 62 34.83 -45.05 19.80
C ILE A 62 36.31 -45.38 19.66
N GLY A 63 37.16 -44.35 19.57
CA GLY A 63 38.60 -44.56 19.42
C GLY A 63 39.43 -43.33 19.74
N LEU A 64 40.74 -43.55 19.83
CA LEU A 64 41.74 -42.53 20.16
C LEU A 64 42.38 -41.99 18.88
N VAL A 65 42.41 -40.67 18.74
CA VAL A 65 42.97 -39.94 17.61
C VAL A 65 44.02 -38.95 18.11
N GLU A 66 45.25 -39.08 17.64
CA GLU A 66 46.34 -38.14 17.96
C GLU A 66 46.42 -37.05 16.90
N THR A 67 46.02 -35.81 17.24
CA THR A 67 46.13 -34.62 16.39
C THR A 67 47.24 -33.70 16.87
N GLU A 68 47.48 -32.60 16.15
CA GLU A 68 48.39 -31.53 16.59
C GLU A 68 47.97 -30.86 17.91
N PHE A 69 46.71 -31.01 18.31
CA PHE A 69 46.16 -30.49 19.57
C PHE A 69 46.22 -31.51 20.73
N GLY A 70 46.80 -32.69 20.50
CA GLY A 70 46.95 -33.75 21.50
C GLY A 70 46.09 -34.97 21.20
N PHE A 71 45.58 -35.61 22.26
CA PHE A 71 44.87 -36.88 22.17
C PHE A 71 43.36 -36.69 22.31
N HIS A 72 42.60 -37.14 21.32
CA HIS A 72 41.15 -37.01 21.27
C HIS A 72 40.49 -38.38 21.31
N ILE A 73 39.58 -38.58 22.25
CA ILE A 73 38.70 -39.75 22.24
C ILE A 73 37.44 -39.34 21.49
N VAL A 74 37.15 -40.00 20.37
CA VAL A 74 36.09 -39.63 19.45
C VAL A 74 35.07 -40.75 19.38
N LYS A 75 33.79 -40.41 19.56
CA LYS A 75 32.65 -41.29 19.30
C LYS A 75 31.90 -40.79 18.06
N VAL A 76 31.69 -41.67 17.09
CA VAL A 76 30.82 -41.37 15.94
C VAL A 76 29.37 -41.58 16.35
N ASP A 77 28.61 -40.51 16.55
CA ASP A 77 27.25 -40.61 17.12
C ASP A 77 26.14 -40.81 16.08
N GLU A 78 26.18 -40.04 14.98
CA GLU A 78 25.21 -40.14 13.88
C GLU A 78 25.86 -39.73 12.56
N LYS A 79 25.40 -40.28 11.43
CA LYS A 79 25.77 -39.86 10.06
C LYS A 79 24.51 -39.57 9.25
N ARG A 80 24.55 -38.50 8.45
CA ARG A 80 23.45 -38.08 7.56
C ARG A 80 23.96 -37.82 6.15
N ASP A 81 23.18 -38.26 5.17
CA ASP A 81 23.46 -38.02 3.75
C ASP A 81 23.06 -36.60 3.34
N LEU A 82 23.87 -35.98 2.48
CA LEU A 82 23.54 -34.71 1.85
C LEU A 82 22.77 -34.98 0.55
N VAL A 83 21.61 -34.34 0.38
CA VAL A 83 20.83 -34.39 -0.86
C VAL A 83 21.00 -33.09 -1.64
N GLN A 84 21.33 -33.19 -2.92
CA GLN A 84 21.39 -32.05 -3.83
C GLN A 84 19.99 -31.81 -4.42
N LEU A 85 19.41 -30.67 -4.12
CA LEU A 85 18.12 -30.26 -4.69
C LEU A 85 18.34 -29.40 -5.93
N ALA A 86 17.66 -29.71 -7.02
CA ALA A 86 17.59 -28.89 -8.22
C ALA A 86 16.16 -28.40 -8.43
N THR A 87 15.99 -27.10 -8.68
CA THR A 87 14.70 -26.49 -9.02
C THR A 87 14.61 -26.31 -10.53
N LEU A 88 13.63 -26.95 -11.16
CA LEU A 88 13.29 -26.73 -12.57
C LEU A 88 12.13 -25.73 -12.65
N THR A 89 12.40 -24.55 -13.20
CA THR A 89 11.38 -23.53 -13.52
C THR A 89 11.19 -23.50 -15.02
N ARG A 90 9.93 -23.54 -15.49
CA ARG A 90 9.56 -23.37 -16.90
C ARG A 90 8.60 -22.20 -17.03
N ASP A 91 9.00 -21.20 -17.82
CA ASP A 91 8.10 -20.12 -18.19
C ASP A 91 7.05 -20.65 -19.17
N ILE A 92 5.78 -20.44 -18.83
CA ILE A 92 4.65 -20.79 -19.70
C ILE A 92 4.46 -19.63 -20.67
N GLN A 93 4.82 -19.85 -21.93
CA GLN A 93 4.57 -18.93 -23.03
C GLN A 93 3.39 -19.46 -23.87
N PRO A 94 2.51 -18.59 -24.39
CA PRO A 94 1.43 -19.01 -25.28
C PRO A 94 2.01 -19.63 -26.56
N SER A 95 1.36 -20.69 -27.08
CA SER A 95 1.74 -21.29 -28.36
C SER A 95 1.37 -20.40 -29.54
N ASP A 96 1.98 -20.63 -30.69
CA ASP A 96 1.60 -19.95 -31.94
C ASP A 96 0.12 -20.15 -32.26
N GLU A 97 -0.46 -21.34 -31.99
CA GLU A 97 -1.89 -21.56 -32.18
C GLU A 97 -2.73 -20.66 -31.26
N THR A 98 -2.31 -20.49 -30.01
CA THR A 98 -3.01 -19.65 -29.03
C THR A 98 -2.96 -18.18 -29.45
N ILE A 99 -1.79 -17.70 -29.88
CA ILE A 99 -1.60 -16.32 -30.34
C ILE A 99 -2.43 -16.06 -31.60
N ASN A 100 -2.41 -16.98 -32.57
CA ASN A 100 -3.15 -16.84 -33.83
C ASN A 100 -4.66 -16.90 -33.62
N ALA A 101 -5.14 -17.77 -32.73
CA ALA A 101 -6.55 -17.82 -32.35
C ALA A 101 -6.99 -16.49 -31.73
N LEU A 102 -6.24 -15.98 -30.75
CA LEU A 102 -6.55 -14.72 -30.08
C LEU A 102 -6.54 -13.53 -31.04
N PHE A 103 -5.57 -13.48 -31.96
CA PHE A 103 -5.53 -12.46 -33.01
C PHE A 103 -6.75 -12.53 -33.93
N THR A 104 -7.15 -13.74 -34.33
CA THR A 104 -8.31 -13.97 -35.20
C THR A 104 -9.60 -13.54 -34.51
N ASP A 105 -9.78 -13.93 -33.25
CA ASP A 105 -10.97 -13.60 -32.46
C ASP A 105 -11.07 -12.09 -32.24
N ALA A 106 -9.96 -11.42 -31.90
CA ALA A 106 -9.93 -9.98 -31.73
C ALA A 106 -10.24 -9.23 -33.03
N THR A 107 -9.71 -9.71 -34.17
CA THR A 107 -9.99 -9.13 -35.50
C THR A 107 -11.46 -9.31 -35.87
N LYS A 108 -12.00 -10.52 -35.67
CA LYS A 108 -13.41 -10.82 -35.95
C LYS A 108 -14.33 -9.98 -35.09
N PHE A 109 -14.00 -9.79 -33.80
CA PHE A 109 -14.76 -8.95 -32.90
C PHE A 109 -14.75 -7.48 -33.33
N GLU A 110 -13.58 -6.93 -33.68
CA GLU A 110 -13.46 -5.57 -34.22
C GLU A 110 -14.34 -5.39 -35.46
N MET A 111 -14.24 -6.29 -36.45
CA MET A 111 -15.07 -6.23 -37.66
C MET A 111 -16.56 -6.31 -37.34
N THR A 112 -16.97 -7.23 -36.47
CA THR A 112 -18.38 -7.38 -36.08
C THR A 112 -18.90 -6.13 -35.37
N ALA A 113 -18.07 -5.51 -34.52
CA ALA A 113 -18.45 -4.31 -33.79
C ALA A 113 -18.55 -3.08 -34.71
N VAL A 114 -17.70 -2.99 -35.74
CA VAL A 114 -17.73 -1.91 -36.75
C VAL A 114 -18.93 -2.06 -37.69
N ASP A 115 -19.25 -3.29 -38.11
CA ASP A 115 -20.33 -3.55 -39.08
C ASP A 115 -21.73 -3.64 -38.43
N SER A 116 -21.82 -3.68 -37.10
CA SER A 116 -23.09 -3.83 -36.38
C SER A 116 -23.72 -2.48 -36.03
N ASP A 117 -25.04 -2.38 -36.17
CA ASP A 117 -25.83 -1.26 -35.63
C ASP A 117 -25.95 -1.29 -34.09
N LYS A 118 -25.44 -2.33 -33.43
CA LYS A 118 -25.48 -2.51 -31.97
C LYS A 118 -24.33 -1.80 -31.28
N SER A 119 -24.51 -1.44 -30.01
CA SER A 119 -23.42 -0.86 -29.21
C SER A 119 -22.29 -1.88 -28.99
N LEU A 120 -21.03 -1.41 -28.87
CA LEU A 120 -19.88 -2.28 -28.53
C LEU A 120 -20.16 -3.13 -27.29
N SER A 121 -20.95 -2.59 -26.35
CA SER A 121 -21.30 -3.28 -25.12
C SER A 121 -22.20 -4.49 -25.34
N GLU A 122 -23.15 -4.41 -26.27
CA GLU A 122 -24.03 -5.52 -26.63
C GLU A 122 -23.25 -6.61 -27.38
N VAL A 123 -22.41 -6.23 -28.35
CA VAL A 123 -21.56 -7.17 -29.09
C VAL A 123 -20.58 -7.87 -28.15
N ALA A 124 -20.01 -7.14 -27.18
CA ALA A 124 -19.15 -7.71 -26.16
C ALA A 124 -19.90 -8.73 -25.29
N GLN A 125 -21.12 -8.41 -24.85
CA GLN A 125 -21.92 -9.31 -24.03
C GLN A 125 -22.32 -10.60 -24.78
N GLU A 126 -22.62 -10.52 -26.08
CA GLU A 126 -22.92 -11.69 -26.92
C GLU A 126 -21.72 -12.62 -27.10
N ASN A 127 -20.50 -12.10 -26.95
CA ASN A 127 -19.25 -12.86 -27.06
C ASN A 127 -18.58 -13.10 -25.68
N ASP A 128 -19.32 -12.93 -24.59
CA ASP A 128 -18.84 -13.12 -23.21
C ASP A 128 -17.62 -12.26 -22.81
N TYR A 129 -17.44 -11.09 -23.45
CA TYR A 129 -16.39 -10.13 -23.13
C TYR A 129 -16.83 -9.10 -22.10
N VAL A 130 -15.87 -8.68 -21.26
CA VAL A 130 -16.10 -7.67 -20.20
C VAL A 130 -15.80 -6.28 -20.72
N VAL A 131 -16.82 -5.44 -20.77
CA VAL A 131 -16.69 -4.01 -21.13
C VAL A 131 -16.25 -3.22 -19.90
N ARG A 132 -15.23 -2.38 -20.07
CA ARG A 132 -14.76 -1.46 -19.03
C ARG A 132 -14.88 -0.01 -19.51
N PRO A 133 -15.90 0.74 -19.05
CA PRO A 133 -16.03 2.13 -19.42
C PRO A 133 -14.91 2.96 -18.77
N VAL A 134 -14.21 3.74 -19.58
CA VAL A 134 -13.22 4.73 -19.12
C VAL A 134 -13.80 6.11 -19.38
N ASN A 135 -14.11 6.82 -18.30
CA ASN A 135 -14.69 8.16 -18.36
C ASN A 135 -13.61 9.21 -18.05
N ARG A 136 -13.71 10.36 -18.72
CA ARG A 136 -12.88 11.56 -18.45
C ARG A 136 -11.37 11.30 -18.59
N LEU A 137 -11.00 10.61 -19.66
CA LEU A 137 -9.62 10.50 -20.08
C LEU A 137 -9.10 11.88 -20.48
N ASN A 138 -7.87 12.24 -20.10
CA ASN A 138 -7.18 13.45 -20.54
C ASN A 138 -6.16 13.12 -21.63
N ALA A 139 -5.85 14.09 -22.48
CA ALA A 139 -4.89 13.93 -23.58
C ALA A 139 -3.46 13.58 -23.11
N MET A 140 -3.12 13.85 -21.85
CA MET A 140 -1.82 13.54 -21.24
C MET A 140 -1.87 12.31 -20.32
N ASP A 141 -3.01 11.63 -20.21
CA ASP A 141 -3.08 10.41 -19.41
C ASP A 141 -2.25 9.30 -20.10
N GLU A 142 -1.59 8.50 -19.27
CA GLU A 142 -0.79 7.36 -19.72
C GLU A 142 -1.41 6.03 -19.29
N ASN A 143 -2.12 6.03 -18.15
CA ASN A 143 -2.68 4.84 -17.56
C ASN A 143 -4.19 4.76 -17.75
N LEU A 144 -4.66 3.63 -18.28
CA LEU A 144 -6.08 3.30 -18.37
C LEU A 144 -6.49 2.38 -17.22
N PRO A 145 -7.59 2.68 -16.51
CA PRO A 145 -8.13 1.82 -15.47
C PRO A 145 -8.28 0.36 -15.94
N GLY A 146 -7.56 -0.55 -15.29
CA GLY A 146 -7.63 -1.99 -15.57
C GLY A 146 -6.81 -2.50 -16.77
N LEU A 147 -6.22 -1.61 -17.59
CA LEU A 147 -5.29 -1.98 -18.67
C LEU A 147 -3.86 -1.44 -18.43
N GLY A 148 -3.65 -0.59 -17.43
CA GLY A 148 -2.34 -0.04 -17.09
C GLY A 148 -1.86 0.98 -18.13
N ALA A 149 -0.54 1.05 -18.35
CA ALA A 149 0.07 2.02 -19.26
C ALA A 149 -0.30 1.73 -20.72
N GLN A 150 -1.16 2.55 -21.32
CA GLN A 150 -1.71 2.37 -22.66
C GLN A 150 -1.73 3.69 -23.44
N ARG A 151 -0.55 4.35 -23.53
CA ARG A 151 -0.41 5.66 -24.18
C ARG A 151 -0.95 5.69 -25.63
N ARG A 152 -0.74 4.62 -26.40
CA ARG A 152 -1.20 4.51 -27.79
C ARG A 152 -2.72 4.60 -27.93
N ILE A 153 -3.47 4.06 -26.95
CA ILE A 153 -4.93 4.14 -26.94
C ILE A 153 -5.37 5.58 -26.65
N VAL A 154 -4.71 6.24 -25.70
CA VAL A 154 -5.00 7.65 -25.37
C VAL A 154 -4.69 8.55 -26.56
N GLN A 155 -3.53 8.42 -27.19
CA GLN A 155 -3.19 9.22 -28.38
C GLN A 155 -4.19 9.05 -29.51
N TRP A 156 -4.63 7.81 -29.78
CA TRP A 156 -5.66 7.56 -30.78
C TRP A 156 -6.99 8.23 -30.41
N ALA A 157 -7.47 8.10 -29.18
CA ALA A 157 -8.72 8.72 -28.74
C ALA A 157 -8.72 10.27 -28.83
N PHE A 158 -7.55 10.89 -28.88
CA PHE A 158 -7.35 12.35 -29.03
C PHE A 158 -6.80 12.76 -30.40
N SER A 159 -6.68 11.83 -31.35
CA SER A 159 -6.21 12.12 -32.71
C SER A 159 -7.30 12.85 -33.50
N GLU A 160 -6.89 13.76 -34.39
CA GLU A 160 -7.84 14.44 -35.31
C GLU A 160 -8.54 13.47 -36.27
N ASP A 161 -7.90 12.32 -36.53
CA ASP A 161 -8.42 11.26 -37.41
C ASP A 161 -9.46 10.35 -36.72
N THR A 162 -9.77 10.56 -35.44
CA THR A 162 -10.67 9.67 -34.69
C THR A 162 -12.01 10.34 -34.42
N GLU A 163 -13.06 9.73 -34.96
CA GLU A 163 -14.43 10.22 -34.87
C GLU A 163 -15.22 9.54 -33.74
N LEU A 164 -16.32 10.18 -33.32
CA LEU A 164 -17.21 9.62 -32.32
C LEU A 164 -17.87 8.35 -32.87
N GLY A 165 -17.71 7.25 -32.15
CA GLY A 165 -18.19 5.92 -32.53
C GLY A 165 -17.11 5.02 -33.12
N ASP A 166 -15.95 5.57 -33.49
CA ASP A 166 -14.85 4.79 -34.06
C ASP A 166 -14.41 3.68 -33.10
N ILE A 167 -14.13 2.52 -33.69
CA ILE A 167 -13.70 1.31 -32.99
C ILE A 167 -12.34 0.89 -33.54
N ARG A 168 -11.41 0.59 -32.64
CA ARG A 168 -10.07 0.14 -33.02
C ARG A 168 -9.49 -0.85 -32.04
N ARG A 169 -8.79 -1.85 -32.58
CA ARG A 169 -7.99 -2.81 -31.81
C ARG A 169 -6.57 -2.29 -31.55
N PHE A 170 -6.09 -2.55 -30.34
CA PHE A 170 -4.72 -2.30 -29.89
C PHE A 170 -4.09 -3.54 -29.28
N ASP A 171 -2.81 -3.71 -29.53
CA ASP A 171 -1.98 -4.72 -28.87
C ASP A 171 -1.63 -4.23 -27.46
N VAL A 172 -1.89 -5.06 -26.46
CA VAL A 172 -1.53 -4.81 -25.05
C VAL A 172 -0.63 -5.94 -24.57
N ASN A 173 0.09 -5.74 -23.46
CA ASN A 173 1.10 -6.69 -22.97
C ASN A 173 0.62 -8.16 -22.89
N ASN A 174 -0.67 -8.37 -22.61
CA ASN A 174 -1.25 -9.71 -22.42
C ASN A 174 -2.41 -10.02 -23.39
N GLY A 175 -2.43 -9.42 -24.59
CA GLY A 175 -3.44 -9.72 -25.60
C GLY A 175 -3.85 -8.51 -26.42
N TYR A 176 -5.16 -8.33 -26.64
CA TYR A 176 -5.70 -7.22 -27.41
C TYR A 176 -6.80 -6.50 -26.64
N ALA A 177 -6.90 -5.19 -26.87
CA ALA A 177 -8.02 -4.37 -26.41
C ALA A 177 -8.72 -3.77 -27.63
N VAL A 178 -10.04 -3.95 -27.73
CA VAL A 178 -10.87 -3.27 -28.73
C VAL A 178 -11.60 -2.14 -28.02
N VAL A 179 -11.37 -0.92 -28.50
CA VAL A 179 -11.79 0.32 -27.82
C VAL A 179 -12.70 1.11 -28.76
N GLN A 180 -13.75 1.71 -28.20
CA GLN A 180 -14.64 2.62 -28.92
C GLN A 180 -14.60 4.01 -28.28
N LEU A 181 -14.53 5.05 -29.12
CA LEU A 181 -14.70 6.43 -28.66
C LEU A 181 -16.19 6.77 -28.52
N THR A 182 -16.71 6.84 -27.30
CA THR A 182 -18.14 7.01 -27.05
C THR A 182 -18.57 8.47 -26.85
N ALA A 183 -17.68 9.31 -26.35
CA ALA A 183 -17.95 10.71 -26.03
C ALA A 183 -16.68 11.55 -26.09
N THR A 184 -16.82 12.80 -26.55
CA THR A 184 -15.76 13.80 -26.49
C THR A 184 -16.23 15.01 -25.70
N TYR A 185 -15.33 15.57 -24.89
CA TYR A 185 -15.62 16.72 -24.04
C TYR A 185 -14.69 17.87 -24.41
N LYS A 186 -15.26 19.04 -24.70
CA LYS A 186 -14.45 20.25 -24.94
C LYS A 186 -13.88 20.74 -23.61
N LYS A 187 -12.65 21.26 -23.65
CA LYS A 187 -12.03 21.93 -22.50
C LYS A 187 -12.93 23.08 -22.04
N GLY A 188 -13.39 23.03 -20.80
CA GLY A 188 -14.34 24.02 -20.28
C GLY A 188 -14.94 23.63 -18.94
N LEU A 189 -15.97 24.38 -18.55
CA LEU A 189 -16.77 24.03 -17.39
C LEU A 189 -17.57 22.77 -17.69
N MET A 190 -17.77 21.94 -16.66
CA MET A 190 -18.56 20.71 -16.75
C MET A 190 -20.01 21.04 -17.15
N ASP A 191 -20.60 20.24 -18.03
CA ASP A 191 -22.01 20.37 -18.38
C ASP A 191 -22.90 20.22 -17.15
N VAL A 192 -24.06 20.88 -17.18
CA VAL A 192 -24.97 20.94 -16.02
C VAL A 192 -25.41 19.53 -15.58
N GLU A 193 -25.60 18.61 -16.52
CA GLU A 193 -25.99 17.24 -16.25
C GLU A 193 -24.89 16.47 -15.50
N ASP A 194 -23.64 16.54 -15.96
CA ASP A 194 -22.48 15.93 -15.31
C ASP A 194 -22.15 16.59 -13.97
N ALA A 195 -22.27 17.91 -13.89
CA ALA A 195 -22.07 18.67 -12.68
C ALA A 195 -23.14 18.34 -11.63
N SER A 196 -24.36 18.01 -12.07
CA SER A 196 -25.48 17.71 -11.16
C SER A 196 -25.17 16.54 -10.22
N VAL A 197 -24.43 15.52 -10.68
CA VAL A 197 -24.05 14.37 -9.85
C VAL A 197 -23.24 14.80 -8.62
N THR A 198 -22.39 15.81 -8.78
CA THR A 198 -21.53 16.32 -7.71
C THR A 198 -22.20 17.45 -6.93
N VAL A 199 -22.96 18.32 -7.61
CA VAL A 199 -23.54 19.53 -7.04
C VAL A 199 -24.87 19.28 -6.34
N LEU A 200 -25.70 18.33 -6.80
CA LEU A 200 -26.99 18.03 -6.17
C LEU A 200 -26.86 17.61 -4.70
N PRO A 201 -25.93 16.73 -4.28
CA PRO A 201 -25.71 16.44 -2.87
C PRO A 201 -25.37 17.68 -2.04
N ILE A 202 -24.54 18.58 -2.58
CA ILE A 202 -24.12 19.82 -1.91
C ILE A 202 -25.33 20.75 -1.73
N LEU A 203 -26.10 20.98 -2.79
CA LEU A 203 -27.29 21.83 -2.73
C LEU A 203 -28.39 21.25 -1.84
N ARG A 204 -28.59 19.92 -1.87
CA ARG A 204 -29.52 19.23 -0.97
C ARG A 204 -29.11 19.41 0.49
N LYS A 205 -27.82 19.25 0.82
CA LYS A 205 -27.28 19.51 2.16
C LYS A 205 -27.51 20.97 2.58
N LYS A 206 -27.22 21.94 1.70
CA LYS A 206 -27.44 23.37 1.98
C LYS A 206 -28.91 23.68 2.25
N LYS A 207 -29.83 23.24 1.38
CA LYS A 207 -31.28 23.43 1.56
C LYS A 207 -31.81 22.74 2.82
N LYS A 208 -31.33 21.52 3.12
CA LYS A 208 -31.69 20.81 4.36
C LYS A 208 -31.21 21.58 5.59
N ALA A 209 -29.98 22.09 5.56
CA ALA A 209 -29.44 22.90 6.65
C ALA A 209 -30.23 24.21 6.83
N GLU A 210 -30.62 24.89 5.75
CA GLU A 210 -31.48 26.09 5.82
C GLU A 210 -32.86 25.77 6.40
N LYS A 211 -33.47 24.66 5.99
CA LYS A 211 -34.76 24.20 6.53
C LYS A 211 -34.66 23.88 8.02
N ILE A 212 -33.64 23.13 8.45
CA ILE A 212 -33.40 22.83 9.87
C ILE A 212 -33.17 24.12 10.67
N LYS A 213 -32.42 25.08 10.14
CA LYS A 213 -32.21 26.38 10.77
C LYS A 213 -33.52 27.16 10.93
N ALA A 214 -34.36 27.17 9.90
CA ALA A 214 -35.65 27.87 9.92
C ALA A 214 -36.66 27.22 10.88
N GLU A 215 -36.77 25.89 10.88
CA GLU A 215 -37.72 25.14 11.74
C GLU A 215 -37.37 25.16 13.24
N ASN A 216 -36.11 25.48 13.56
CA ASN A 216 -35.60 25.47 14.93
C ASN A 216 -35.05 26.83 15.37
N ALA A 217 -35.37 27.88 14.63
CA ALA A 217 -35.04 29.24 15.02
C ALA A 217 -35.68 29.57 16.37
N GLY A 218 -34.88 29.93 17.37
CA GLY A 218 -35.34 30.32 18.70
C GLY A 218 -35.67 29.17 19.66
N LYS A 219 -35.54 27.90 19.25
CA LYS A 219 -35.67 26.75 20.16
C LYS A 219 -34.42 26.56 21.01
N SER A 220 -34.60 26.04 22.21
CA SER A 220 -33.48 25.69 23.09
C SER A 220 -32.75 24.42 22.62
N MET A 221 -31.49 24.28 23.03
CA MET A 221 -30.66 23.12 22.68
C MET A 221 -31.29 21.79 23.13
N SER A 222 -32.00 21.78 24.27
CA SER A 222 -32.72 20.60 24.76
C SER A 222 -33.95 20.25 23.91
N GLU A 223 -34.67 21.24 23.39
CA GLU A 223 -35.84 21.02 22.52
C GLU A 223 -35.42 20.48 21.15
N ILE A 224 -34.31 20.98 20.61
CA ILE A 224 -33.75 20.49 19.35
C ILE A 224 -33.23 19.05 19.52
N ALA A 225 -32.54 18.77 20.62
CA ALA A 225 -32.08 17.42 20.96
C ALA A 225 -33.23 16.41 21.03
N ALA A 226 -34.32 16.77 21.72
CA ALA A 226 -35.51 15.92 21.82
C ALA A 226 -36.22 15.74 20.47
N ALA A 227 -36.33 16.80 19.65
CA ALA A 227 -37.04 16.76 18.36
C ALA A 227 -36.31 15.91 17.30
N TYR A 228 -34.98 15.86 17.34
CA TYR A 228 -34.16 15.10 16.38
C TYR A 228 -33.56 13.81 16.95
N ALA A 229 -33.96 13.41 18.16
CA ALA A 229 -33.41 12.26 18.87
C ALA A 229 -31.88 12.29 18.98
N THR A 230 -31.30 13.48 19.17
CA THR A 230 -29.86 13.68 19.38
C THR A 230 -29.56 13.94 20.85
N THR A 231 -28.35 13.60 21.29
CA THR A 231 -27.89 13.88 22.65
C THR A 231 -26.97 15.09 22.68
N VAL A 232 -27.18 15.96 23.67
CA VAL A 232 -26.25 17.05 23.96
C VAL A 232 -24.94 16.45 24.46
N SER A 233 -23.86 16.67 23.72
CA SER A 233 -22.53 16.13 24.01
C SER A 233 -21.54 17.25 24.33
N ASN A 234 -20.61 16.99 25.25
CA ASN A 234 -19.54 17.92 25.58
C ASN A 234 -18.33 17.65 24.66
N ALA A 235 -17.83 18.69 24.00
CA ALA A 235 -16.60 18.65 23.23
C ALA A 235 -15.47 19.32 24.03
N THR A 236 -14.51 18.54 24.49
CA THR A 236 -13.33 19.02 25.22
C THR A 236 -12.09 19.02 24.33
N ALA A 237 -11.06 19.79 24.71
CA ALA A 237 -9.77 19.86 24.01
C ALA A 237 -9.85 20.28 22.53
N LEU A 238 -10.83 21.10 22.16
CA LEU A 238 -10.91 21.67 20.82
C LEU A 238 -9.78 22.68 20.60
N THR A 239 -9.11 22.62 19.44
CA THR A 239 -8.08 23.59 19.07
C THR A 239 -8.31 24.11 17.65
N VAL A 240 -8.00 25.38 17.40
CA VAL A 240 -8.09 25.96 16.04
C VAL A 240 -7.15 25.25 15.06
N LYS A 241 -6.02 24.72 15.56
CA LYS A 241 -5.05 23.97 14.76
C LYS A 241 -5.60 22.64 14.26
N SER A 242 -6.47 21.99 15.04
CA SER A 242 -7.12 20.73 14.68
C SER A 242 -8.60 20.81 15.04
N PRO A 243 -9.42 21.45 14.18
CA PRO A 243 -10.82 21.72 14.48
C PRO A 243 -11.67 20.46 14.26
N THR A 244 -11.50 19.48 15.14
CA THR A 244 -12.22 18.20 15.09
C THR A 244 -13.11 18.10 16.33
N ILE A 245 -14.41 17.96 16.12
CA ILE A 245 -15.41 17.80 17.17
C ILE A 245 -15.64 16.29 17.38
N PRO A 246 -15.49 15.75 18.61
CA PRO A 246 -15.82 14.36 18.91
C PRO A 246 -17.24 14.00 18.45
N GLY A 247 -17.37 12.93 17.66
CA GLY A 247 -18.65 12.47 17.11
C GLY A 247 -19.12 13.16 15.82
N ALA A 248 -18.65 14.38 15.53
CA ALA A 248 -19.02 15.13 14.31
C ALA A 248 -17.90 15.21 13.27
N GLY A 249 -16.64 15.00 13.67
CA GLY A 249 -15.50 15.08 12.78
C GLY A 249 -14.99 16.50 12.58
N ARG A 250 -14.36 16.78 11.43
CA ARG A 250 -13.67 18.04 11.16
C ARG A 250 -14.67 19.17 10.87
N GLU A 251 -14.67 20.21 11.70
CA GLU A 251 -15.64 21.31 11.67
C GLU A 251 -14.97 22.68 11.90
N PRO A 252 -14.21 23.20 10.91
CA PRO A 252 -13.42 24.42 11.05
C PRO A 252 -14.26 25.67 11.35
N LEU A 253 -15.41 25.83 10.69
CA LEU A 253 -16.28 26.99 10.88
C LEU A 253 -16.89 27.02 12.29
N ILE A 254 -17.29 25.84 12.80
CA ILE A 254 -17.95 25.72 14.11
C ILE A 254 -16.93 26.00 15.22
N VAL A 255 -15.76 25.36 15.14
CA VAL A 255 -14.68 25.57 16.12
C VAL A 255 -14.20 27.03 16.07
N GLY A 256 -14.00 27.60 14.88
CA GLY A 256 -13.61 29.01 14.75
C GLY A 256 -14.63 29.97 15.38
N THR A 257 -15.92 29.72 15.17
CA THR A 257 -16.97 30.53 15.79
C THR A 257 -16.98 30.38 17.32
N ALA A 258 -16.79 29.17 17.84
CA ALA A 258 -16.71 28.92 19.27
C ALA A 258 -15.56 29.68 19.93
N PHE A 259 -14.39 29.73 19.29
CA PHE A 259 -13.24 30.49 19.79
C PHE A 259 -13.45 32.02 19.78
N SER A 260 -14.33 32.52 18.91
CA SER A 260 -14.67 33.95 18.81
C SER A 260 -15.73 34.41 19.81
N MET A 261 -16.48 33.48 20.41
CA MET A 261 -17.56 33.77 21.35
C MET A 261 -17.06 33.86 22.80
N GLU A 262 -17.81 34.56 23.64
CA GLU A 262 -17.56 34.63 25.09
C GLU A 262 -18.07 33.38 25.81
N VAL A 263 -17.42 33.05 26.94
CA VAL A 263 -17.82 31.95 27.82
C VAL A 263 -19.22 32.23 28.39
N GLY A 264 -20.08 31.21 28.38
CA GLY A 264 -21.48 31.26 28.82
C GLY A 264 -22.47 31.75 27.76
N LYS A 265 -22.02 32.08 26.53
CA LYS A 265 -22.93 32.43 25.43
C LYS A 265 -23.26 31.19 24.58
N THR A 266 -24.54 31.05 24.24
CA THR A 266 -25.03 30.04 23.29
C THR A 266 -24.98 30.59 21.87
N SER A 267 -24.51 29.78 20.92
CA SER A 267 -24.46 30.14 19.50
C SER A 267 -25.84 30.08 18.86
N SER A 268 -26.03 30.81 17.76
CA SER A 268 -27.09 30.52 16.81
C SER A 268 -26.85 29.18 16.10
N LEU A 269 -27.84 28.67 15.37
CA LEU A 269 -27.68 27.48 14.53
C LEU A 269 -26.76 27.78 13.33
N ILE A 270 -25.59 27.13 13.29
CA ILE A 270 -24.57 27.31 12.25
C ILE A 270 -24.48 26.05 11.40
N SER A 271 -24.32 26.22 10.08
CA SER A 271 -24.13 25.09 9.16
C SER A 271 -22.65 24.71 9.08
N GLY A 272 -22.30 23.54 9.61
CA GLY A 272 -21.00 22.90 9.47
C GLY A 272 -20.91 22.00 8.22
N GLU A 273 -19.79 21.28 8.08
CA GLU A 273 -19.54 20.37 6.96
C GLU A 273 -20.38 19.08 7.07
N SER A 274 -20.58 18.58 8.30
CA SER A 274 -21.31 17.35 8.61
C SER A 274 -22.77 17.58 9.03
N GLY A 275 -23.12 18.78 9.53
CA GLY A 275 -24.44 19.03 10.11
C GLY A 275 -24.72 20.49 10.46
N VAL A 276 -25.85 20.71 11.16
CA VAL A 276 -26.18 22.01 11.76
C VAL A 276 -25.89 21.93 13.25
N PHE A 277 -25.12 22.87 13.77
CA PHE A 277 -24.63 22.88 15.14
C PHE A 277 -25.17 24.07 15.91
N MET A 278 -25.50 23.81 17.17
CA MET A 278 -25.73 24.80 18.21
C MET A 278 -24.87 24.38 19.39
N PHE A 279 -24.11 25.30 19.95
CA PHE A 279 -23.21 25.01 21.06
C PHE A 279 -23.23 26.15 22.07
N GLU A 280 -22.81 25.86 23.29
CA GLU A 280 -22.55 26.82 24.34
C GLU A 280 -21.08 26.74 24.73
N VAL A 281 -20.43 27.90 24.86
CA VAL A 281 -19.02 27.96 25.25
C VAL A 281 -18.93 27.81 26.76
N THR A 282 -18.59 26.63 27.26
CA THR A 282 -18.52 26.35 28.71
C THR A 282 -17.23 26.82 29.36
N ASN A 283 -16.11 26.71 28.66
CA ASN A 283 -14.80 27.15 29.12
C ASN A 283 -13.92 27.56 27.94
N LYS A 284 -12.99 28.50 28.18
CA LYS A 284 -11.98 28.92 27.22
C LYS A 284 -10.65 29.06 27.93
N GLU A 285 -9.67 28.26 27.52
CA GLU A 285 -8.30 28.33 28.00
C GLU A 285 -7.45 29.13 27.02
N GLU A 286 -6.78 30.17 27.51
CA GLU A 286 -5.81 30.91 26.71
C GLU A 286 -4.53 30.08 26.55
N ALA A 287 -4.01 30.04 25.32
CA ALA A 287 -2.75 29.40 25.06
C ALA A 287 -1.62 30.15 25.81
N PRO A 288 -0.65 29.45 26.41
CA PRO A 288 0.50 30.10 27.03
C PRO A 288 1.20 31.05 26.06
N ALA A 289 1.60 32.22 26.56
CA ALA A 289 2.41 33.14 25.77
C ALA A 289 3.74 32.47 25.40
N LEU A 290 4.11 32.56 24.12
CA LEU A 290 5.39 32.08 23.64
C LEU A 290 6.47 33.12 23.92
N ASP A 291 7.63 32.68 24.42
CA ASP A 291 8.77 33.58 24.70
C ASP A 291 9.26 34.30 23.44
N ASN A 292 9.17 33.64 22.28
CA ASN A 292 9.40 34.25 20.97
C ASN A 292 8.69 33.47 19.86
N TYR A 293 8.52 34.13 18.71
CA TYR A 293 7.87 33.57 17.53
C TYR A 293 8.87 33.18 16.42
N VAL A 294 10.17 33.12 16.70
CA VAL A 294 11.22 32.94 15.67
C VAL A 294 11.04 31.63 14.92
N THR A 295 10.82 30.53 15.64
CA THR A 295 10.57 29.21 15.03
C THR A 295 9.31 29.22 14.16
N TYR A 296 8.25 29.90 14.60
CA TYR A 296 7.01 30.04 13.82
C TYR A 296 7.21 30.88 12.56
N ALA A 297 7.92 32.00 12.68
CA ALA A 297 8.26 32.87 11.56
C ALA A 297 9.10 32.13 10.51
N ASN A 298 10.12 31.38 10.93
CA ASN A 298 10.96 30.58 10.04
C ASN A 298 10.16 29.48 9.31
N ASN A 299 9.29 28.77 10.03
CA ASN A 299 8.43 27.75 9.43
C ASN A 299 7.43 28.36 8.42
N LEU A 300 6.84 29.51 8.76
CA LEU A 300 5.92 30.22 7.87
C LEU A 300 6.64 30.77 6.65
N GLN A 301 7.84 31.32 6.81
CA GLN A 301 8.68 31.80 5.71
C GLN A 301 9.04 30.65 4.76
N ALA A 302 9.50 29.51 5.28
CA ALA A 302 9.83 28.34 4.48
C ALA A 302 8.62 27.81 3.69
N SER A 303 7.46 27.69 4.36
CA SER A 303 6.21 27.27 3.73
C SER A 303 5.73 28.24 2.64
N ASN A 304 5.77 29.54 2.92
CA ASN A 304 5.35 30.56 1.97
C ASN A 304 6.32 30.68 0.78
N ALA A 305 7.64 30.56 0.99
CA ALA A 305 8.61 30.61 -0.10
C ALA A 305 8.38 29.47 -1.12
N ALA A 306 8.12 28.25 -0.62
CA ALA A 306 7.77 27.12 -1.47
C ALA A 306 6.43 27.35 -2.22
N ARG A 307 5.41 27.86 -1.51
CA ARG A 307 4.10 28.15 -2.10
C ARG A 307 4.17 29.25 -3.16
N VAL A 308 4.87 30.35 -2.89
CA VAL A 308 5.04 31.48 -3.83
C VAL A 308 5.73 31.02 -5.11
N THR A 309 6.72 30.14 -5.02
CA THR A 309 7.41 29.61 -6.20
C THR A 309 6.42 28.89 -7.13
N ASN A 310 5.59 28.00 -6.58
CA ASN A 310 4.57 27.30 -7.36
C ASN A 310 3.44 28.23 -7.85
N SER A 311 2.93 29.10 -6.97
CA SER A 311 1.86 30.05 -7.32
C SER A 311 2.31 31.07 -8.36
N LEU A 312 3.58 31.49 -8.35
CA LEU A 312 4.14 32.35 -9.39
C LEU A 312 4.12 31.66 -10.75
N VAL A 313 4.54 30.39 -10.82
CA VAL A 313 4.50 29.62 -12.07
C VAL A 313 3.07 29.49 -12.58
N GLU A 314 2.11 29.13 -11.73
CA GLU A 314 0.69 29.05 -12.12
C GLU A 314 0.10 30.40 -12.54
N ALA A 315 0.43 31.49 -11.84
CA ALA A 315 -0.01 32.84 -12.21
C ALA A 315 0.60 33.32 -13.53
N LEU A 316 1.86 32.95 -13.81
CA LEU A 316 2.49 33.21 -15.11
C LEU A 316 1.84 32.38 -16.21
N LYS A 317 1.47 31.13 -15.95
CA LYS A 317 0.72 30.29 -16.90
C LYS A 317 -0.66 30.85 -17.20
N GLU A 318 -1.39 31.31 -16.18
CA GLU A 318 -2.74 31.88 -16.34
C GLU A 318 -2.73 33.18 -17.17
N LYS A 319 -1.66 33.97 -17.07
CA LYS A 319 -1.48 35.19 -17.87
C LYS A 319 -0.90 34.97 -19.26
N ALA A 320 -0.31 33.81 -19.51
CA ALA A 320 0.28 33.47 -20.80
C ALA A 320 -0.75 32.78 -21.68
N ASP A 321 -0.71 33.05 -22.98
CA ASP A 321 -1.40 32.22 -23.96
C ASP A 321 -0.52 30.99 -24.21
N ILE A 322 -0.95 29.84 -23.67
CA ILE A 322 -0.20 28.58 -23.74
C ILE A 322 -1.00 27.59 -24.58
N GLU A 323 -0.47 27.30 -25.77
CA GLU A 323 -0.89 26.19 -26.60
C GLU A 323 -0.05 24.94 -26.25
N ASP A 324 -0.67 23.99 -25.55
CA ASP A 324 0.01 22.77 -25.10
C ASP A 324 -0.11 21.65 -26.15
N ASN A 325 0.86 21.61 -27.07
CA ASN A 325 0.94 20.60 -28.11
C ASN A 325 1.66 19.32 -27.67
N ARG A 326 1.95 19.12 -26.38
CA ARG A 326 2.73 17.95 -25.91
C ARG A 326 2.03 16.63 -26.21
N SER A 327 0.70 16.59 -26.22
CA SER A 327 -0.06 15.39 -26.60
C SER A 327 0.13 14.97 -28.06
N VAL A 328 0.63 15.87 -28.93
CA VAL A 328 0.95 15.58 -30.33
C VAL A 328 2.34 14.92 -30.45
N PHE A 329 3.25 15.21 -29.52
CA PHE A 329 4.64 14.74 -29.57
C PHE A 329 4.93 13.54 -28.65
N TYR A 330 4.15 13.35 -27.58
CA TYR A 330 4.27 12.30 -26.57
C TYR A 330 3.01 11.47 -26.46
#